data_AF-A0A520A919-F1
#
_entry.id   AF-A0A520A919-F1
#
_cell.length_a   1.000
_cell.length_b   1.000
_cell.length_c   1.000
_cell.angle_alpha   90.00
_cell.angle_beta   90.00
_cell.angle_gamma   90.00
#
_symmetry.space_group_name_H-M   'P 1'
#
loop_
_entity.id
_entity.type
_entity.pdbx_description
1 polymer ?
#
loop_
_entity_poly.entity_id
_entity_poly.type
_entity_poly.pdbx_seq_one_letter_code
_entity_poly.pdbx_strand_id
1 'polypeptide(L)'
;MKNILVKLSSVLSICFLLLINVSSGVAQNQFSYESFLQKQPYFVAHKTLPTDSLFLQDLKIIKHFVKLDSVDAELLKPNVLTALMLDQVNAGNEATFQVLINYFNDFKKSIAYADFRKGLLLYRDMERQKVDLNRWEEHKELFVKLGFTEADLEDFKDYIINRAPKDINYKEAYVGYMKEIAALK
;
A
#
# COMPACT_ATOMS: atom_id res chain seq x y z
N MET A 1 -28.08 -30.98 -68.60
CA MET A 1 -27.66 -31.67 -67.35
C MET A 1 -26.24 -31.35 -66.87
N LYS A 2 -25.35 -30.68 -67.64
CA LYS A 2 -23.99 -30.33 -67.18
C LYS A 2 -23.87 -29.12 -66.24
N ASN A 3 -24.86 -28.21 -66.24
CA ASN A 3 -24.77 -26.95 -65.47
C ASN A 3 -25.26 -27.03 -64.01
N ILE A 4 -25.85 -28.15 -63.60
CA ILE A 4 -26.37 -28.32 -62.22
C ILE A 4 -25.31 -28.98 -61.31
N LEU A 5 -24.48 -29.87 -61.86
CA LEU A 5 -23.45 -30.56 -61.07
C LEU A 5 -22.31 -29.63 -60.61
N VAL A 6 -21.96 -28.60 -61.40
CA VAL A 6 -20.89 -27.65 -61.04
C VAL A 6 -21.32 -26.76 -59.87
N LYS A 7 -22.60 -26.39 -59.78
CA LYS A 7 -23.10 -25.55 -58.67
C LYS A 7 -23.15 -26.27 -57.32
N LEU A 8 -23.34 -27.60 -57.30
CA LEU A 8 -23.34 -28.37 -56.04
C LEU A 8 -21.91 -28.56 -55.50
N SER A 9 -20.91 -28.68 -56.38
CA SER A 9 -19.50 -28.79 -56.01
C SER A 9 -18.94 -27.50 -55.40
N SER A 10 -19.40 -26.33 -55.86
CA SER A 10 -18.89 -25.04 -55.37
C SER A 10 -19.45 -24.64 -54.02
N VAL A 11 -20.63 -25.14 -53.65
CA VAL A 11 -21.26 -24.84 -52.34
C VAL A 11 -20.70 -25.74 -51.24
N LEU A 12 -20.36 -26.99 -51.54
CA LEU A 12 -19.78 -27.91 -50.55
C LEU A 12 -18.36 -27.50 -50.11
N SER A 13 -17.59 -26.85 -50.98
CA SER A 13 -16.23 -26.36 -50.66
C SER A 13 -16.23 -25.13 -49.74
N ILE A 14 -17.31 -24.35 -49.72
CA ILE A 14 -17.39 -23.13 -48.88
C ILE A 14 -17.77 -23.49 -47.44
N CYS A 15 -18.55 -24.56 -47.23
CA CYS A 15 -18.90 -25.02 -45.88
C CYS A 15 -17.73 -25.70 -45.14
N PHE A 16 -16.76 -26.27 -45.86
CA PHE A 16 -15.63 -26.95 -45.22
C PHE A 16 -14.54 -25.98 -44.71
N LEU A 17 -14.46 -24.77 -45.28
CA LEU A 17 -13.47 -23.75 -44.88
C LEU A 17 -13.88 -22.93 -43.64
N LEU A 18 -15.14 -22.99 -43.21
CA LEU A 18 -15.63 -22.26 -42.03
C LEU A 18 -15.45 -23.03 -40.71
N LEU A 19 -15.07 -24.32 -40.76
CA LEU A 19 -14.89 -25.17 -39.57
C LEU A 19 -13.43 -25.21 -39.05
N ILE A 20 -12.50 -24.48 -39.69
CA ILE A 20 -11.06 -24.48 -39.34
C ILE A 20 -10.65 -23.17 -38.65
N ASN A 21 -11.59 -22.39 -38.11
CA ASN A 21 -11.24 -21.42 -37.05
C ASN A 21 -11.10 -22.18 -35.73
N VAL A 22 -10.01 -22.94 -35.71
CA VAL A 22 -9.36 -23.51 -34.56
C VAL A 22 -9.39 -22.47 -33.47
N SER A 23 -10.10 -22.83 -32.41
CA SER A 23 -9.98 -22.28 -31.07
C SER A 23 -8.52 -21.94 -30.78
N SER A 24 -8.18 -20.68 -30.98
CA SER A 24 -7.04 -20.06 -30.32
C SER A 24 -7.47 -19.94 -28.86
N GLY A 25 -7.41 -21.07 -28.15
CA GLY A 25 -7.39 -21.08 -26.71
C GLY A 25 -6.22 -20.22 -26.32
N VAL A 26 -6.50 -18.96 -26.02
CA VAL A 26 -5.62 -18.11 -25.25
C VAL A 26 -5.47 -18.88 -23.96
N ALA A 27 -4.38 -19.64 -23.84
CA ALA A 27 -3.87 -20.05 -22.55
C ALA A 27 -3.52 -18.73 -21.85
N GLN A 28 -4.54 -18.11 -21.25
CA GLN A 28 -4.33 -17.13 -20.21
C GLN A 28 -3.54 -17.92 -19.17
N ASN A 29 -2.22 -17.74 -19.16
CA ASN A 29 -1.37 -18.21 -18.08
C ASN A 29 -1.99 -17.64 -16.82
N GLN A 30 -2.78 -18.48 -16.15
CA GLN A 30 -3.41 -18.12 -14.91
C GLN A 30 -2.24 -17.99 -13.94
N PHE A 31 -1.81 -16.75 -13.70
CA PHE A 31 -0.74 -16.44 -12.78
C PHE A 31 -1.17 -16.96 -11.40
N SER A 32 -0.70 -18.14 -11.03
CA SER A 32 -1.03 -18.75 -9.73
C SER A 32 -0.13 -18.12 -8.69
N TYR A 33 -0.69 -17.15 -7.96
CA TYR A 33 -0.03 -16.48 -6.85
C TYR A 33 0.36 -17.48 -5.76
N GLU A 34 -0.36 -18.60 -5.63
CA GLU A 34 -0.11 -19.68 -4.68
C GLU A 34 1.27 -20.31 -4.87
N SER A 35 1.70 -20.45 -6.14
CA SER A 35 3.04 -20.98 -6.48
C SER A 35 4.19 -20.07 -6.03
N PHE A 36 3.91 -18.83 -5.61
CA PHE A 36 4.90 -17.88 -5.12
C PHE A 36 4.99 -17.84 -3.59
N LEU A 37 4.06 -18.45 -2.85
CA LEU A 37 4.02 -18.33 -1.39
C LEU A 37 5.31 -18.81 -0.71
N GLN A 38 5.97 -19.82 -1.25
CA GLN A 38 7.23 -20.36 -0.74
C GLN A 38 8.48 -19.68 -1.30
N LYS A 39 8.32 -18.68 -2.18
CA LYS A 39 9.45 -17.94 -2.74
C LYS A 39 9.87 -16.81 -1.82
N GLN A 40 11.16 -16.51 -1.84
CA GLN A 40 11.70 -15.31 -1.21
C GLN A 40 11.33 -14.07 -2.04
N PRO A 41 10.80 -13.00 -1.43
CA PRO A 41 10.55 -11.74 -2.13
C PRO A 41 11.85 -11.09 -2.62
N TYR A 42 11.79 -10.40 -3.75
CA TYR A 42 12.94 -9.73 -4.34
C TYR A 42 13.56 -8.68 -3.41
N PHE A 43 12.73 -7.92 -2.68
CA PHE A 43 13.18 -6.87 -1.74
C PHE A 43 13.99 -7.38 -0.53
N VAL A 44 14.04 -8.69 -0.30
CA VAL A 44 14.84 -9.26 0.78
C VAL A 44 16.32 -9.34 0.38
N ALA A 45 16.59 -9.69 -0.88
CA ALA A 45 17.95 -9.85 -1.38
C ALA A 45 18.54 -8.55 -1.97
N HIS A 46 17.70 -7.54 -2.22
CA HIS A 46 18.08 -6.35 -2.95
C HIS A 46 17.57 -5.09 -2.25
N LYS A 47 18.40 -4.05 -2.25
CA LYS A 47 17.93 -2.71 -1.88
C LYS A 47 17.01 -2.19 -2.98
N THR A 48 15.71 -2.11 -2.70
CA THR A 48 14.70 -1.70 -3.68
C THR A 48 14.26 -0.26 -3.49
N LEU A 49 13.91 0.39 -4.60
CA LEU A 49 13.19 1.66 -4.61
C LEU A 49 11.69 1.40 -4.78
N PRO A 50 10.80 2.30 -4.33
CA PRO A 50 9.36 2.13 -4.51
C PRO A 50 8.90 1.98 -5.97
N THR A 51 9.71 2.44 -6.92
CA THR A 51 9.43 2.41 -8.37
C THR A 51 10.07 1.22 -9.09
N ASP A 52 10.80 0.35 -8.39
CA ASP A 52 11.43 -0.83 -8.98
C ASP A 52 10.37 -1.82 -9.47
N SER A 53 10.48 -2.29 -10.72
CA SER A 53 9.49 -3.17 -11.33
C SER A 53 9.35 -4.53 -10.63
N LEU A 54 10.46 -5.07 -10.12
CA LEU A 54 10.49 -6.34 -9.39
C LEU A 54 9.89 -6.16 -7.99
N PHE A 55 10.17 -5.03 -7.34
CA PHE A 55 9.49 -4.68 -6.09
C PHE A 55 7.99 -4.52 -6.29
N LEU A 56 7.56 -3.85 -7.36
CA LEU A 56 6.14 -3.71 -7.69
C LEU A 56 5.47 -5.07 -7.96
N GLN A 57 6.22 -6.07 -8.46
CA GLN A 57 5.73 -7.44 -8.58
C GLN A 57 5.55 -8.10 -7.22
N ASP A 58 6.52 -7.97 -6.30
CA ASP A 58 6.38 -8.44 -4.91
C ASP A 58 5.13 -7.83 -4.26
N LEU A 59 4.90 -6.53 -4.43
CA LEU A 59 3.72 -5.85 -3.89
C LEU A 59 2.41 -6.40 -4.46
N LYS A 60 2.37 -6.79 -5.74
CA LYS A 60 1.17 -7.41 -6.33
C LYS A 60 0.86 -8.75 -5.66
N ILE A 61 1.88 -9.57 -5.39
CA ILE A 61 1.72 -10.84 -4.69
C ILE A 61 1.18 -10.59 -3.27
N ILE A 62 1.80 -9.68 -2.52
CA ILE A 62 1.37 -9.36 -1.14
C ILE A 62 -0.08 -8.86 -1.13
N LYS A 63 -0.42 -7.89 -1.99
CA LYS A 63 -1.78 -7.30 -2.07
C LYS A 63 -2.84 -8.29 -2.54
N HIS A 64 -2.45 -9.33 -3.29
CA HIS A 64 -3.39 -10.38 -3.69
C HIS A 64 -3.90 -11.17 -2.49
N PHE A 65 -3.02 -11.47 -1.53
CA PHE A 65 -3.36 -12.28 -0.35
C PHE A 65 -3.78 -11.47 0.87
N VAL A 66 -3.28 -10.24 1.00
CA VAL A 66 -3.57 -9.36 2.12
C VAL A 66 -4.45 -8.22 1.64
N LYS A 67 -5.65 -8.12 2.18
CA LYS A 67 -6.58 -7.00 1.89
C LYS A 67 -6.04 -5.71 2.50
N LEU A 68 -5.33 -4.89 1.73
CA LEU A 68 -4.79 -3.62 2.18
C LEU A 68 -5.53 -2.47 1.50
N ASP A 69 -5.95 -1.48 2.27
CA ASP A 69 -6.57 -0.27 1.72
C ASP A 69 -5.59 0.91 1.65
N SER A 70 -6.09 2.09 1.29
CA SER A 70 -5.24 3.28 1.12
C SER A 70 -4.54 3.74 2.40
N VAL A 71 -5.06 3.40 3.58
CA VAL A 71 -4.43 3.72 4.87
C VAL A 71 -3.24 2.79 5.11
N ASP A 72 -3.38 1.53 4.70
CA ASP A 72 -2.37 0.50 4.90
C ASP A 72 -1.15 0.64 3.95
N ALA A 73 -1.19 1.56 2.99
CA ALA A 73 -0.12 1.75 2.01
C ALA A 73 1.25 2.06 2.66
N GLU A 74 1.26 2.67 3.84
CA GLU A 74 2.46 2.94 4.64
C GLU A 74 3.20 1.65 5.06
N LEU A 75 2.48 0.54 5.23
CA LEU A 75 3.05 -0.77 5.56
C LEU A 75 3.78 -1.42 4.37
N LEU A 76 3.55 -0.91 3.15
CA LEU A 76 4.09 -1.46 1.91
C LEU A 76 5.32 -0.72 1.40
N LYS A 77 5.93 0.13 2.22
CA LYS A 77 7.19 0.80 1.86
C LYS A 77 8.35 -0.21 1.88
N PRO A 78 9.30 -0.14 0.93
CA PRO A 78 10.41 -1.09 0.83
C PRO A 78 11.14 -1.33 2.16
N ASN A 79 11.53 -0.26 2.83
CA ASN A 79 12.24 -0.31 4.11
C ASN A 79 11.43 -0.96 5.23
N VAL A 80 10.11 -0.75 5.25
CA VAL A 80 9.21 -1.39 6.22
C VAL A 80 9.15 -2.88 5.96
N LEU A 81 8.94 -3.30 4.70
CA LEU A 81 8.86 -4.70 4.32
C LEU A 81 10.18 -5.44 4.57
N THR A 82 11.31 -4.82 4.25
CA THR A 82 12.64 -5.38 4.53
C THR A 82 12.88 -5.53 6.03
N ALA A 83 12.56 -4.51 6.84
CA ALA A 83 12.72 -4.59 8.30
C ALA A 83 11.83 -5.68 8.91
N LEU A 84 10.56 -5.73 8.51
CA LEU A 84 9.63 -6.78 8.97
C LEU A 84 10.13 -8.18 8.62
N MET A 85 10.62 -8.38 7.39
CA MET A 85 11.14 -9.68 7.00
C MET A 85 12.40 -10.05 7.78
N LEU A 86 13.30 -9.08 8.02
CA LEU A 86 14.50 -9.28 8.82
C LEU A 86 14.14 -9.72 10.24
N ASP A 87 13.13 -9.10 10.86
CA ASP A 87 12.65 -9.48 12.18
C ASP A 87 12.11 -10.92 12.20
N GLN A 88 11.38 -11.33 11.15
CA GLN A 88 10.90 -12.71 11.02
C GLN A 88 12.03 -13.72 10.88
N VAL A 89 13.04 -13.41 10.07
CA VAL A 89 14.23 -14.25 9.91
C VAL A 89 15.01 -14.37 11.22
N ASN A 90 15.19 -13.26 11.95
CA ASN A 90 15.83 -13.26 13.25
C ASN A 90 15.06 -14.07 14.30
N ALA A 91 13.73 -14.18 14.14
CA ALA A 91 12.88 -15.06 14.95
C ALA A 91 12.92 -16.54 14.52
N GLY A 92 13.73 -16.90 13.50
CA GLY A 92 13.91 -18.27 13.02
C GLY A 92 12.97 -18.69 11.89
N ASN A 93 12.20 -17.77 11.31
CA ASN A 93 11.32 -18.08 10.18
C ASN A 93 12.06 -17.98 8.83
N GLU A 94 11.55 -18.67 7.82
CA GLU A 94 12.05 -18.53 6.45
C GLU A 94 11.62 -17.19 5.82
N ALA A 95 12.45 -16.65 4.93
CA ALA A 95 12.20 -15.36 4.30
C ALA A 95 11.20 -15.44 3.12
N THR A 96 10.02 -16.05 3.31
CA THR A 96 9.07 -16.32 2.22
C THR A 96 7.88 -15.36 2.18
N PHE A 97 7.20 -15.26 1.04
CA PHE A 97 5.94 -14.51 0.93
C PHE A 97 4.90 -14.99 1.95
N GLN A 98 4.81 -16.30 2.20
CA GLN A 98 3.87 -16.89 3.14
C GLN A 98 4.05 -16.32 4.55
N VAL A 99 5.29 -16.20 5.02
CA VAL A 99 5.60 -15.67 6.36
C VAL A 99 5.14 -14.23 6.48
N LEU A 100 5.42 -13.40 5.47
CA LEU A 100 5.00 -12.00 5.46
C LEU A 100 3.47 -11.84 5.38
N ILE A 101 2.81 -12.65 4.57
CA ILE A 101 1.35 -12.65 4.43
C ILE A 101 0.68 -13.06 5.75
N ASN A 102 1.21 -14.10 6.42
CA ASN A 102 0.73 -14.52 7.73
C ASN A 102 0.91 -13.41 8.76
N TYR A 103 2.11 -12.82 8.82
CA TYR A 103 2.40 -11.68 9.69
C TYR A 103 1.39 -10.56 9.50
N PHE A 104 1.13 -10.12 8.27
CA PHE A 104 0.15 -9.06 8.02
C PHE A 104 -1.25 -9.47 8.45
N ASN A 105 -1.69 -10.68 8.13
CA ASN A 105 -3.01 -11.15 8.51
C ASN A 105 -3.20 -11.23 10.03
N ASP A 106 -2.16 -11.56 10.78
CA ASP A 106 -2.22 -11.60 12.24
C ASP A 106 -2.07 -10.21 12.86
N PHE A 107 -1.15 -9.38 12.35
CA PHE A 107 -1.01 -7.99 12.76
C PHE A 107 -2.34 -7.26 12.62
N LYS A 108 -3.06 -7.45 11.51
CA LYS A 108 -4.37 -6.84 11.26
C LYS A 108 -5.46 -7.19 12.28
N LYS A 109 -5.30 -8.27 13.05
CA LYS A 109 -6.23 -8.68 14.13
C LYS A 109 -5.84 -8.08 15.48
N SER A 110 -4.66 -7.46 15.58
CA SER A 110 -4.11 -6.96 16.84
C SER A 110 -4.62 -5.56 17.19
N ILE A 111 -4.56 -5.24 18.49
CA ILE A 111 -4.79 -3.88 19.00
C ILE A 111 -3.75 -2.91 18.44
N ALA A 112 -2.49 -3.35 18.33
CA ALA A 112 -1.41 -2.54 17.77
C ALA A 112 -1.71 -2.05 16.34
N TYR A 113 -2.36 -2.87 15.51
CA TYR A 113 -2.81 -2.44 14.18
C TYR A 113 -3.93 -1.40 14.25
N ALA A 114 -4.89 -1.56 15.15
CA ALA A 114 -5.95 -0.57 15.34
C ALA A 114 -5.37 0.80 15.75
N ASP A 115 -4.44 0.81 16.70
CA ASP A 115 -3.75 2.03 17.14
C ASP A 115 -2.88 2.63 16.04
N PHE A 116 -2.13 1.80 15.33
CA PHE A 116 -1.34 2.23 14.17
C PHE A 116 -2.20 2.89 13.11
N ARG A 117 -3.32 2.27 12.71
CA ARG A 117 -4.26 2.86 11.74
C ARG A 117 -4.84 4.18 12.24
N LYS A 118 -5.22 4.25 13.52
CA LYS A 118 -5.75 5.48 14.12
C LYS A 118 -4.73 6.61 14.03
N GLY A 119 -3.46 6.32 14.34
CA GLY A 119 -2.36 7.27 14.19
C GLY A 119 -2.18 7.74 12.75
N LEU A 120 -2.17 6.82 11.78
CA LEU A 120 -2.05 7.18 10.35
C LEU A 120 -3.19 8.06 9.85
N LEU A 121 -4.42 7.76 10.25
CA LEU A 121 -5.58 8.58 9.90
C LEU A 121 -5.45 9.99 10.47
N LEU A 122 -5.01 10.10 11.73
CA LEU A 122 -4.79 11.38 12.38
C LEU A 122 -3.73 12.22 11.66
N TYR A 123 -2.60 11.61 11.28
CA TYR A 123 -1.58 12.29 10.47
C TYR A 123 -2.11 12.74 9.11
N ARG A 124 -2.97 11.94 8.45
CA ARG A 124 -3.61 12.33 7.18
C ARG A 124 -4.58 13.48 7.36
N ASP A 125 -5.29 13.53 8.47
CA ASP A 125 -6.20 14.63 8.78
C ASP A 125 -5.41 15.93 9.02
N MET A 126 -4.32 15.86 9.79
CA MET A 126 -3.41 16.99 10.03
C MET A 126 -2.72 17.50 8.75
N GLU A 127 -2.41 16.61 7.80
CA GLU A 127 -1.83 16.98 6.50
C GLU A 127 -2.80 17.74 5.60
N ARG A 128 -4.09 17.39 5.68
CA ARG A 128 -5.15 18.01 4.85
C ARG A 128 -5.62 19.36 5.38
N GLN A 129 -5.39 19.63 6.67
CA GLN A 129 -5.84 20.85 7.31
C GLN A 129 -4.71 21.88 7.39
N LYS A 130 -4.89 23.01 6.69
CA LYS A 130 -4.06 24.20 6.87
C LYS A 130 -4.24 24.73 8.29
N VAL A 131 -3.15 25.27 8.84
CA VAL A 131 -3.21 25.92 10.15
C VAL A 131 -4.18 27.10 10.08
N ASP A 132 -5.19 27.08 10.95
CA ASP A 132 -6.16 28.15 11.10
C ASP A 132 -6.42 28.39 12.59
N LEU A 133 -5.84 29.46 13.11
CA LEU A 133 -5.94 29.83 14.52
C LEU A 133 -7.36 30.27 14.92
N ASN A 134 -8.21 30.67 13.97
CA ASN A 134 -9.60 31.00 14.28
C ASN A 134 -10.42 29.75 14.62
N ARG A 135 -9.96 28.57 14.17
CA ARG A 135 -10.56 27.26 14.43
C ARG A 135 -9.73 26.44 15.42
N TRP A 136 -8.86 27.10 16.19
CA TRP A 136 -7.95 26.42 17.12
C TRP A 136 -8.66 25.48 18.08
N GLU A 137 -9.77 25.90 18.70
CA GLU A 137 -10.51 25.07 19.65
C GLU A 137 -11.07 23.77 19.04
N GLU A 138 -11.37 23.78 17.74
CA GLU A 138 -11.79 22.58 17.01
C GLU A 138 -10.57 21.72 16.64
N HIS A 139 -9.52 22.35 16.12
CA HIS A 139 -8.36 21.65 15.60
C HIS A 139 -7.44 21.09 16.69
N LYS A 140 -7.46 21.66 17.91
CA LYS A 140 -6.66 21.16 19.04
C LYS A 140 -7.01 19.73 19.44
N GLU A 141 -8.23 19.28 19.14
CA GLU A 141 -8.68 17.90 19.36
C GLU A 141 -7.85 16.86 18.59
N LEU A 142 -7.21 17.24 17.47
CA LEU A 142 -6.29 16.36 16.77
C LEU A 142 -5.06 16.03 17.64
N PHE A 143 -4.60 16.99 18.43
CA PHE A 143 -3.41 16.88 19.26
C PHE A 143 -3.71 16.27 20.62
N VAL A 144 -4.92 16.51 21.17
CA VAL A 144 -5.43 15.77 22.33
C VAL A 144 -5.43 14.27 22.04
N LYS A 145 -5.84 13.87 20.82
CA LYS A 145 -5.80 12.46 20.37
C LYS A 145 -4.38 11.89 20.23
N LEU A 146 -3.36 12.75 20.09
CA LEU A 146 -1.94 12.38 20.14
C LEU A 146 -1.39 12.32 21.58
N GLY A 147 -2.19 12.69 22.58
CA GLY A 147 -1.79 12.68 23.99
C GLY A 147 -1.19 14.01 24.47
N PHE A 148 -1.39 15.12 23.74
CA PHE A 148 -0.97 16.43 24.22
C PHE A 148 -1.76 16.80 25.48
N THR A 149 -1.04 17.30 26.48
CA THR A 149 -1.65 17.95 27.65
C THR A 149 -2.05 19.39 27.30
N GLU A 150 -2.85 20.04 28.16
CA GLU A 150 -3.22 21.45 27.93
C GLU A 150 -1.97 22.35 27.85
N ALA A 151 -0.93 22.06 28.65
CA ALA A 151 0.33 22.77 28.59
C ALA A 151 1.03 22.58 27.22
N ASP A 152 1.07 21.35 26.72
CA ASP A 152 1.64 21.07 25.39
C ASP A 152 0.85 21.79 24.28
N LEU A 153 -0.47 21.89 24.41
CA LEU A 153 -1.33 22.58 23.45
C LEU A 153 -1.07 24.09 23.44
N GLU A 154 -0.93 24.71 24.60
CA GLU A 154 -0.59 26.14 24.70
C GLU A 154 0.82 26.43 24.15
N ASP A 155 1.81 25.61 24.50
CA ASP A 155 3.17 25.73 23.98
C ASP A 155 3.22 25.52 22.46
N PHE A 156 2.45 24.55 21.96
CA PHE A 156 2.35 24.29 20.53
C PHE A 156 1.61 25.41 19.77
N LYS A 157 0.57 25.99 20.36
CA LYS A 157 -0.13 27.16 19.81
C LYS A 157 0.81 28.36 19.74
N ASP A 158 1.60 28.59 20.79
CA ASP A 158 2.63 29.63 20.81
C ASP A 158 3.67 29.41 19.71
N TYR A 159 4.16 28.17 19.54
CA TYR A 159 5.04 27.81 18.43
C TYR A 159 4.42 28.17 17.06
N ILE A 160 3.16 27.82 16.83
CA ILE A 160 2.46 28.13 15.59
C ILE A 160 2.40 29.64 15.33
N ILE A 161 2.11 30.45 16.36
CA ILE A 161 1.95 31.90 16.23
C ILE A 161 3.30 32.58 15.97
N ASN A 162 4.33 32.19 16.73
CA ASN A 162 5.55 32.99 16.87
C ASN A 162 6.75 32.45 16.09
N ARG A 163 6.77 31.15 15.78
CA ARG A 163 7.97 30.46 15.28
C ARG A 163 7.75 29.70 13.99
N ALA A 164 6.56 29.16 13.78
CA ALA A 164 6.26 28.33 12.62
C ALA A 164 6.24 29.16 11.30
N PRO A 165 6.66 28.56 10.17
CA PRO A 165 6.47 29.18 8.86
C PRO A 165 4.99 29.46 8.57
N LYS A 166 4.73 30.51 7.79
CA LYS A 166 3.37 30.84 7.35
C LYS A 166 2.89 29.83 6.29
N ASP A 167 1.58 29.64 6.22
CA ASP A 167 0.90 28.78 5.24
C ASP A 167 1.31 27.29 5.26
N ILE A 168 1.51 26.74 6.47
CA ILE A 168 1.75 25.32 6.68
C ILE A 168 0.48 24.58 7.08
N ASN A 169 0.48 23.26 6.94
CA ASN A 169 -0.55 22.40 7.52
C ASN A 169 -0.18 21.96 8.95
N TYR A 170 -1.15 21.40 9.68
CA TYR A 170 -0.95 20.98 11.06
C TYR A 170 0.09 19.85 11.22
N LYS A 171 0.30 19.01 10.20
CA LYS A 171 1.35 17.98 10.21
C LYS A 171 2.75 18.61 10.14
N GLU A 172 2.94 19.61 9.28
CA GLU A 172 4.18 20.38 9.17
C GLU A 172 4.48 21.15 10.45
N ALA A 173 3.46 21.81 11.03
CA ALA A 173 3.58 22.51 12.30
C ALA A 173 4.01 21.55 13.43
N TYR A 174 3.34 20.40 13.54
CA TYR A 174 3.67 19.37 14.53
C TYR A 174 5.11 18.88 14.40
N VAL A 175 5.53 18.52 13.19
CA VAL A 175 6.91 18.04 12.95
C VAL A 175 7.94 19.12 13.29
N GLY A 176 7.64 20.37 12.97
CA GLY A 176 8.50 21.51 13.32
C GLY A 176 8.63 21.69 14.83
N TYR A 177 7.51 21.65 15.55
CA TYR A 177 7.47 21.76 17.01
C TYR A 177 8.26 20.63 17.70
N MET A 178 8.05 19.38 17.28
CA MET A 178 8.76 18.24 17.87
C MET A 178 10.27 18.31 17.64
N LYS A 179 10.72 18.87 16.50
CA LYS A 179 12.15 19.12 16.26
C LYS A 179 12.72 20.18 17.19
N GLU A 180 11.96 21.24 17.45
CA GLU A 180 12.38 22.28 18.38
C GLU A 180 12.51 21.73 19.81
N ILE A 181 11.51 20.97 20.29
CA ILE A 181 11.59 20.28 21.59
C ILE A 181 12.82 19.36 21.66
N ALA A 182 13.06 18.59 20.60
CA ALA A 182 14.20 17.67 20.57
C ALA A 182 15.56 18.39 20.61
N ALA A 183 15.64 19.62 20.10
CA ALA A 183 16.84 20.45 20.12
C ALA A 183 17.07 21.19 21.45
N LEU A 184 16.05 21.24 22.33
CA LEU A 184 16.15 21.81 23.68
C LEU A 184 16.68 20.79 24.71
N LYS A 185 16.85 19.52 24.32
CA LYS A 185 17.44 18.44 25.13
C LYS A 185 18.92 18.25 24.78
#